data_AF-A0A2I0QZU0-F1
#
_entry.id   AF-A0A2I0QZU0-F1
#
_cell.length_a   1.000
_cell.length_b   1.000
_cell.length_c   1.000
_cell.angle_alpha   90.00
_cell.angle_beta   90.00
_cell.angle_gamma   90.00
#
_symmetry.space_group_name_H-M   'P 1'
#
loop_
_entity.id
_entity.type
_entity.pdbx_description
1 polymer ?
#
loop_
_entity_poly.entity_id
_entity_poly.type
_entity_poly.pdbx_seq_one_letter_code
_entity_poly.pdbx_strand_id
1 'polypeptide(L)'
;MKNGFKNLTIQHIQLEERSQLAEVEVQFTEGKILIETIMVLGSTDLNMLLAKLSAKGVSLALTEDFEHFSTEEGELYSLDFEKKGWSEIVIDDFVPLQRVRQIRA
;
A
#
# COMPACT_ATOMS: atom_id res chain seq x y z
N MET A 1 13.49 -4.54 18.54
CA MET A 1 12.81 -3.29 18.11
C MET A 1 11.78 -3.68 17.07
N LYS A 2 10.50 -3.29 17.23
CA LYS A 2 9.48 -3.50 16.20
C LYS A 2 9.67 -2.39 15.16
N ASN A 3 10.14 -2.75 13.95
CA ASN A 3 10.25 -1.82 12.82
C ASN A 3 8.85 -1.55 12.26
N GLY A 4 8.13 -0.63 12.91
CA GLY A 4 6.81 -0.18 12.45
C GLY A 4 6.90 1.16 11.73
N PHE A 5 6.10 1.33 10.69
CA PHE A 5 5.89 2.61 10.03
C PHE A 5 4.83 3.40 10.79
N LYS A 6 5.14 4.67 11.07
CA LYS A 6 4.24 5.58 11.80
C LYS A 6 3.73 6.67 10.89
N ASN A 7 2.48 7.07 11.09
CA ASN A 7 1.82 8.11 10.30
C ASN A 7 1.98 7.87 8.79
N LEU A 8 1.66 6.65 8.37
CA LEU A 8 1.83 6.20 7.00
C LEU A 8 0.60 6.59 6.18
N THR A 9 0.80 7.32 5.09
CA THR A 9 -0.21 7.54 4.05
C THR A 9 0.13 6.67 2.84
N ILE A 10 -0.89 6.23 2.12
CA ILE A 10 -0.74 5.46 0.89
C ILE A 10 -1.02 6.38 -0.28
N GLN A 11 -0.13 6.38 -1.26
CA GLN A 11 -0.29 7.13 -2.51
C GLN A 11 -0.83 6.20 -3.60
N HIS A 12 -0.28 4.99 -3.67
CA HIS A 12 -0.60 4.03 -4.72
C HIS A 12 -0.51 2.58 -4.24
N ILE A 13 -1.35 1.71 -4.80
CA ILE A 13 -1.26 0.26 -4.67
C ILE A 13 -1.27 -0.36 -6.06
N GLN A 14 -0.25 -1.18 -6.36
CA GLN A 14 -0.17 -2.02 -7.54
C GLN A 14 -0.15 -3.50 -7.15
N LEU A 15 -0.97 -4.31 -7.80
CA LEU A 15 -1.02 -5.76 -7.63
C LEU A 15 -0.81 -6.44 -8.98
N GLU A 16 0.18 -7.31 -9.03
CA GLU A 16 0.39 -8.20 -10.17
C GLU A 16 -0.08 -9.61 -9.83
N GLU A 17 -1.02 -10.15 -10.60
CA GLU A 17 -1.67 -11.43 -10.31
C GLU A 17 -0.67 -12.59 -10.17
N ARG A 18 0.36 -12.63 -11.03
CA ARG A 18 1.35 -13.73 -11.04
C ARG A 18 2.36 -13.67 -9.90
N SER A 19 2.73 -12.48 -9.43
CA SER A 19 3.79 -12.33 -8.44
C SER A 19 3.31 -12.61 -7.01
N GLN A 20 2.00 -12.48 -6.76
CA GLN A 20 1.40 -12.46 -5.42
C GLN A 20 2.02 -11.41 -4.48
N LEU A 21 2.66 -10.41 -5.05
CA LEU A 21 3.25 -9.28 -4.35
C LEU A 21 2.49 -8.01 -4.72
N ALA A 22 2.42 -7.12 -3.75
CA ALA A 22 1.88 -5.78 -3.91
C ALA A 22 3.00 -4.77 -3.80
N GLU A 23 3.07 -3.86 -4.76
CA GLU A 23 3.87 -2.64 -4.62
C GLU A 23 2.96 -1.56 -4.05
N VAL A 24 3.33 -1.02 -2.89
CA VAL A 24 2.56 0.01 -2.21
C VAL A 24 3.44 1.24 -2.06
N GLU A 25 3.12 2.28 -2.80
CA GLU A 25 3.76 3.58 -2.63
C GLU A 25 3.21 4.27 -1.40
N VAL A 26 4.10 4.66 -0.50
CA VAL A 26 3.74 5.24 0.80
C VAL A 26 4.57 6.45 1.11
N GLN A 27 3.99 7.31 1.92
CA GLN A 27 4.71 8.38 2.60
C GLN A 27 4.58 8.17 4.10
N PHE A 28 5.67 8.37 4.84
CA PHE A 28 5.63 8.35 6.29
C PHE A 28 6.68 9.29 6.87
N THR A 29 6.49 9.69 8.12
CA THR A 29 7.45 10.58 8.80
C THR A 29 8.36 9.77 9.71
N GLU A 30 9.67 9.85 9.49
CA GLU A 30 10.68 9.33 10.41
C GLU A 30 11.43 10.51 11.06
N GLY A 31 11.17 10.74 12.35
CA GLY A 31 11.67 11.93 13.04
C GLY A 31 11.03 13.22 12.51
N LYS A 32 11.77 13.98 11.71
CA LYS A 32 11.32 15.23 11.05
C LYS A 32 11.35 15.15 9.52
N ILE A 33 11.67 13.97 8.99
CA ILE A 33 11.88 13.76 7.56
C ILE A 33 10.64 13.04 7.02
N LEU A 34 10.03 13.61 5.99
CA LEU A 34 9.06 12.91 5.17
C LEU A 34 9.82 11.96 4.24
N ILE A 35 9.47 10.69 4.29
CA ILE A 35 10.07 9.64 3.47
C ILE A 35 8.99 9.12 2.52
N GLU A 36 9.31 9.11 1.24
CA GLU A 36 8.51 8.50 0.18
C GLU A 36 9.24 7.24 -0.29
N THR A 37 8.53 6.11 -0.37
CA THR A 37 9.14 4.84 -0.79
C THR A 37 8.08 3.86 -1.27
N ILE A 38 8.51 2.85 -2.02
CA ILE A 38 7.68 1.72 -2.41
C ILE A 38 7.96 0.55 -1.47
N MET A 39 6.91 0.05 -0.82
CA MET A 39 6.93 -1.17 -0.04
C MET A 39 6.46 -2.34 -0.88
N VAL A 40 7.28 -3.38 -0.98
CA VAL A 40 6.84 -4.66 -1.55
C VAL A 40 6.26 -5.52 -0.42
N LEU A 41 4.96 -5.80 -0.48
CA LEU A 41 4.21 -6.55 0.51
C LEU A 41 3.75 -7.89 -0.05
N GLY A 42 3.83 -8.94 0.77
CA GLY A 42 3.12 -10.19 0.50
C GLY A 42 1.63 -10.10 0.88
N SER A 43 0.85 -11.10 0.48
CA SER A 43 -0.60 -11.15 0.71
C SER A 43 -1.04 -10.93 2.17
N THR A 44 -0.33 -11.52 3.13
CA THR A 44 -0.63 -11.32 4.57
C THR A 44 -0.49 -9.87 5.00
N ASP A 45 0.62 -9.22 4.65
CA ASP A 45 0.90 -7.84 5.06
C ASP A 45 0.01 -6.84 4.32
N LEU A 46 -0.29 -7.12 3.04
CA LEU A 46 -1.29 -6.37 2.28
C LEU A 46 -2.67 -6.46 2.94
N ASN A 47 -3.14 -7.64 3.30
CA ASN A 47 -4.44 -7.80 3.96
C ASN A 47 -4.49 -7.05 5.31
N MET A 48 -3.40 -7.02 6.07
CA MET A 48 -3.30 -6.23 7.28
C MET A 48 -3.38 -4.71 7.01
N LEU A 49 -2.76 -4.25 5.92
CA LEU A 49 -2.83 -2.86 5.48
C LEU A 49 -4.27 -2.49 5.08
N LEU A 50 -4.91 -3.32 4.25
CA LEU A 50 -6.30 -3.13 3.81
C LEU A 50 -7.28 -3.13 5.00
N ALA A 51 -7.07 -3.99 6.00
CA ALA A 51 -7.87 -3.99 7.22
C ALA A 51 -7.73 -2.68 8.03
N LYS A 52 -6.52 -2.09 8.07
CA LYS A 52 -6.29 -0.80 8.72
C LYS A 52 -6.97 0.35 7.96
N LEU A 53 -6.94 0.32 6.63
CA LEU A 53 -7.69 1.26 5.79
C LEU A 53 -9.20 1.16 6.01
N SER A 54 -9.74 -0.06 6.08
CA SER A 54 -11.16 -0.30 6.37
C SER A 54 -11.56 0.26 7.74
N ALA A 55 -10.71 0.10 8.76
CA ALA A 55 -10.93 0.71 10.08
C ALA A 55 -10.92 2.25 10.07
N LYS A 56 -10.35 2.88 9.03
CA LYS A 56 -10.37 4.33 8.79
C LYS A 56 -11.52 4.77 7.87
N GLY A 57 -12.40 3.85 7.46
CA GLY A 57 -13.55 4.12 6.60
C GLY A 57 -13.29 3.91 5.11
N VAL A 58 -12.13 3.37 4.72
CA VAL A 58 -11.79 3.07 3.33
C VAL A 58 -11.99 1.57 3.10
N SER A 59 -13.16 1.20 2.58
CA SER A 59 -13.42 -0.17 2.16
C SER A 59 -13.05 -0.33 0.69
N LEU A 60 -12.06 -1.16 0.40
CA LEU A 60 -11.56 -1.39 -0.97
C LEU A 60 -12.10 -2.70 -1.53
N ALA A 61 -12.64 -2.66 -2.75
CA ALA A 61 -13.00 -3.84 -3.52
C ALA A 61 -12.19 -3.87 -4.82
N LEU A 62 -11.46 -4.97 -5.08
CA LEU A 62 -10.58 -5.10 -6.24
C LEU A 62 -11.29 -4.85 -7.58
N THR A 63 -12.55 -5.25 -7.70
CA THR A 63 -13.33 -5.11 -8.94
C THR A 63 -13.95 -3.73 -9.13
N GLU A 64 -14.02 -2.90 -8.08
CA GLU A 64 -14.73 -1.62 -8.11
C GLU A 64 -13.75 -0.44 -7.98
N ASP A 65 -12.73 -0.59 -7.15
CA ASP A 65 -11.82 0.49 -6.81
C ASP A 65 -10.59 0.56 -7.68
N PHE A 66 -10.10 -0.58 -8.14
CA PHE A 66 -8.85 -0.68 -8.89
C PHE A 66 -9.10 -0.52 -10.40
N GLU A 67 -8.25 0.27 -11.03
CA GLU A 67 -8.09 0.24 -12.48
C GLU A 67 -7.43 -1.09 -12.86
N HIS A 68 -7.96 -1.73 -13.91
CA HIS A 68 -7.56 -3.07 -14.32
C HIS A 68 -6.95 -3.05 -15.73
N PHE A 69 -5.78 -3.66 -15.87
CA PHE A 69 -5.02 -3.72 -17.12
C PHE A 69 -4.54 -5.13 -17.39
N SER A 70 -4.85 -5.66 -18.58
CA SER A 70 -4.29 -6.92 -19.04
C SER A 70 -2.92 -6.72 -19.67
N THR A 71 -1.92 -7.43 -19.17
CA THR A 71 -0.54 -7.40 -19.69
C THR A 71 -0.11 -8.78 -20.18
N GLU A 72 1.02 -8.87 -20.90
CA GLU A 72 1.61 -10.16 -21.31
C GLU A 72 1.95 -11.04 -20.09
N GLU A 73 2.22 -10.40 -18.94
CA GLU A 73 2.55 -11.03 -17.67
C GLU A 73 1.33 -11.33 -16.78
N GLY A 74 0.10 -11.13 -17.28
CA GLY A 74 -1.15 -11.35 -16.55
C GLY A 74 -1.87 -10.05 -16.20
N GLU A 75 -2.82 -10.14 -15.28
CA GLU A 75 -3.63 -8.98 -14.89
C GLU A 75 -2.91 -8.09 -13.87
N LEU A 76 -2.99 -6.78 -14.10
CA LEU A 76 -2.47 -5.72 -13.26
C LEU A 76 -3.63 -4.91 -12.69
N TYR A 77 -3.65 -4.76 -11.37
CA TYR A 77 -4.63 -3.95 -10.65
C TYR A 77 -3.91 -2.76 -10.03
N SER A 78 -4.40 -1.55 -10.29
CA SER A 78 -3.78 -0.30 -9.88
C SER A 78 -4.79 0.59 -9.16
N LEU A 79 -4.43 1.12 -8.01
CA LEU A 79 -5.26 2.02 -7.22
C LEU A 79 -4.46 3.25 -6.83
N ASP A 80 -4.94 4.40 -7.30
CA ASP A 80 -4.41 5.72 -6.98
C ASP A 80 -5.29 6.38 -5.90
N PHE A 81 -4.70 6.69 -4.75
CA PHE A 81 -5.42 7.25 -3.62
C PHE A 81 -5.75 8.73 -3.81
N GLU A 82 -4.96 9.48 -4.58
CA GLU A 82 -5.25 10.87 -4.90
C GLU A 82 -6.50 10.97 -5.77
N LYS A 83 -6.62 10.13 -6.81
CA LYS A 83 -7.82 10.06 -7.68
C LYS A 83 -9.10 9.74 -6.91
N LYS A 84 -8.99 9.06 -5.77
CA LYS A 84 -10.12 8.70 -4.90
C LYS A 84 -10.38 9.73 -3.77
N GLY A 85 -9.53 10.76 -3.63
CA GLY A 85 -9.62 11.72 -2.54
C GLY A 85 -9.20 11.16 -1.18
N TRP A 86 -8.32 10.16 -1.17
CA TRP A 86 -7.88 9.41 0.02
C TRP A 86 -6.41 9.64 0.38
N SER A 87 -5.72 10.56 -0.28
CA SER A 87 -4.29 10.86 -0.08
C SER A 87 -3.93 11.30 1.35
N GLU A 88 -4.89 11.85 2.10
CA GLU A 88 -4.69 12.34 3.46
C GLU A 88 -4.98 11.28 4.54
N ILE A 89 -5.32 10.05 4.17
CA ILE A 89 -5.70 9.01 5.13
C ILE A 89 -4.46 8.44 5.82
N VAL A 90 -4.34 8.73 7.11
CA VAL A 90 -3.19 8.35 7.94
C VAL A 90 -3.44 7.02 8.67
N ILE A 91 -2.49 6.10 8.51
CA ILE A 91 -2.36 4.85 9.27
C ILE A 91 -1.32 5.06 10.37
N ASP A 92 -1.78 5.07 11.62
CA ASP A 92 -0.95 5.49 12.77
C ASP A 92 0.22 4.53 13.06
N ASP A 93 -0.02 3.22 12.94
CA ASP A 93 0.99 2.18 13.15
C ASP A 93 0.77 1.01 12.17
N PHE A 94 1.69 0.84 11.21
CA PHE A 94 1.75 -0.35 10.35
C PHE A 94 3.01 -1.15 10.67
N VAL A 95 2.84 -2.37 11.17
CA VAL A 95 3.94 -3.27 11.52
C VAL A 95 3.79 -4.54 10.67
N PRO A 96 4.49 -4.62 9.54
CA PRO A 96 4.47 -5.81 8.70
C PRO A 96 5.07 -7.01 9.45
N LEU A 97 4.52 -8.19 9.20
CA LEU A 97 5.00 -9.45 9.76
C LEU A 97 6.23 -9.95 9.02
N GLN A 98 6.34 -9.64 7.72
CA GLN A 98 7.49 -9.98 6.91
C GLN A 98 8.41 -8.78 6.69
N ARG A 99 9.64 -9.06 6.25
CA ARG A 99 10.60 -8.01 5.93
C ARG A 99 10.15 -7.29 4.67
N VAL A 100 9.70 -6.05 4.83
CA VAL A 100 9.38 -5.18 3.70
C VAL A 100 10.66 -4.82 2.96
N ARG A 101 10.65 -5.04 1.65
CA ARG A 101 11.66 -4.49 0.75
C ARG A 101 11.23 -3.07 0.39
N GLN A 102 12.06 -2.10 0.76
CA GLN A 102 11.90 -0.71 0.33
C GLN A 102 12.69 -0.51 -0.97
N ILE A 103 12.04 0.03 -1.98
CA ILE A 103 12.70 0.52 -3.19
C ILE A 103 12.78 2.04 -3.05
N ARG A 104 14.00 2.57 -3.12
CA ARG A 104 14.23 4.02 -3.22
C ARG A 104 14.12 4.39 -4.69
N ALA A 105 13.21 5.30 -5.02
CA ALA A 105 13.20 6.01 -6.29
C ALA A 105 14.37 7.01 -6.34
#